data_AF-A0A7C2YJQ8-F1
#
_entry.id   AF-A0A7C2YJQ8-F1
#
_cell.length_a   1.000
_cell.length_b   1.000
_cell.length_c   1.000
_cell.angle_alpha   90.00
_cell.angle_beta   90.00
_cell.angle_gamma   90.00
#
_symmetry.space_group_name_H-M   'P 1'
#
loop_
_entity.id
_entity.type
_entity.pdbx_description
1 polymer ?
#
loop_
_entity_poly.entity_id
_entity_poly.type
_entity_poly.pdbx_seq_one_letter_code
_entity_poly.pdbx_strand_id
1 'polypeptide(L)' 'MPRRIERFRDLKLEELHLQERELVEQIFRLRFQLSSGQAESLKKLREARRDLARVKTLLRTQDLQNEKR' A
#
# COMPACT_ATOMS: atom_id res chain seq x y z
N MET A 1 7.11 14.07 2.80
CA MET A 1 7.78 12.90 2.16
C MET A 1 7.18 12.63 0.78
N PRO A 2 7.56 13.37 -0.28
CA PRO A 2 7.20 13.04 -1.66
C PRO A 2 8.38 12.35 -2.36
N ARG A 3 8.16 11.12 -2.88
CA ARG A 3 8.96 10.39 -3.90
C ARG A 3 8.62 8.90 -4.00
N ARG A 4 7.73 8.35 -3.16
CA ARG A 4 7.32 6.93 -3.26
C ARG A 4 6.23 6.69 -4.32
N ILE A 5 5.45 7.72 -4.66
CA ILE A 5 4.33 7.64 -5.62
C ILE A 5 4.81 7.40 -7.05
N GLU A 6 5.96 7.95 -7.44
CA GLU A 6 6.51 7.79 -8.80
C GLU A 6 6.84 6.33 -9.11
N ARG A 7 7.40 5.58 -8.14
CA ARG A 7 7.70 4.14 -8.33
C ARG A 7 6.48 3.29 -8.62
N PHE A 8 5.30 3.70 -8.15
CA PHE A 8 4.06 2.96 -8.36
C PHE A 8 3.32 3.38 -9.64
N ARG A 9 3.71 4.48 -10.28
CA ARG A 9 3.12 4.91 -11.57
C ARG A 9 3.64 4.10 -12.75
N ASP A 10 4.89 3.64 -12.66
CA ASP A 10 5.56 2.86 -13.71
C ASP A 10 5.28 1.35 -13.62
N LEU A 11 4.68 0.89 -12.52
CA LEU A 11 4.34 -0.53 -12.32
C LEU A 11 3.05 -0.91 -13.05
N LYS A 12 3.01 -2.14 -13.58
CA LYS A 12 1.80 -2.69 -14.21
C LYS A 12 0.70 -2.94 -13.18
N LEU A 13 -0.55 -2.97 -13.63
CA LEU A 13 -1.73 -3.28 -12.79
C LEU A 13 -1.54 -4.56 -11.95
N GLU A 14 -0.94 -5.60 -12.53
CA GLU A 14 -0.68 -6.87 -11.85
C GLU A 14 0.33 -6.73 -10.70
N GLU A 15 1.38 -5.92 -10.89
CA GLU A 15 2.39 -5.68 -9.85
C GLU A 15 1.83 -4.81 -8.72
N LEU A 16 0.93 -3.88 -9.03
CA LEU A 16 0.21 -3.09 -8.03
C LEU A 16 -0.71 -3.98 -7.17
N HIS A 17 -1.39 -4.95 -7.78
CA HIS A 17 -2.17 -5.94 -7.03
C HIS A 17 -1.30 -6.87 -6.19
N LEU A 18 -0.11 -7.25 -6.67
CA LEU A 18 0.83 -8.05 -5.89
C LEU A 18 1.30 -7.29 -4.66
N GLN A 19 1.70 -6.03 -4.82
CA GLN A 19 2.08 -5.17 -3.70
C GLN A 19 0.93 -4.90 -2.72
N GLU A 20 -0.30 -4.78 -3.21
CA GLU A 20 -1.47 -4.66 -2.34
C GLU A 20 -1.55 -5.84 -1.38
N ARG A 21 -1.37 -7.07 -1.91
CA ARG A 21 -1.41 -8.30 -1.11
C ARG A 21 -0.26 -8.36 -0.11
N GLU A 22 0.96 -8.05 -0.53
CA GLU A 22 2.13 -8.01 0.36
C GLU A 22 1.95 -6.99 1.50
N LEU A 23 1.46 -5.79 1.20
CA LEU A 23 1.21 -4.75 2.20
C LEU A 23 0.12 -5.16 3.19
N VAL A 24 -0.93 -5.84 2.73
CA VAL A 24 -2.00 -6.38 3.60
C VAL A 24 -1.42 -7.44 4.54
N GLU A 25 -0.59 -8.34 4.04
CA GLU A 25 0.04 -9.37 4.85
C GLU A 25 1.02 -8.77 5.87
N GLN A 26 1.80 -7.77 5.46
CA GLN A 26 2.68 -7.02 6.34
C GLN A 26 1.90 -6.29 7.45
N ILE A 27 0.77 -5.68 7.10
CA ILE A 27 -0.16 -5.06 8.07
C ILE A 27 -0.68 -6.08 9.07
N PHE A 28 -1.01 -7.30 8.62
CA PHE A 28 -1.48 -8.37 9.49
C PHE A 28 -0.39 -8.79 10.49
N ARG A 29 0.84 -9.01 10.02
CA ARG A 29 2.00 -9.33 10.88
C ARG A 29 2.28 -8.19 11.87
N LEU A 30 2.25 -6.93 11.42
CA LEU A 30 2.46 -5.76 12.27
C LEU A 30 1.35 -5.59 13.32
N ARG A 31 0.09 -5.92 12.98
CA ARG A 31 -1.02 -5.97 13.95
C ARG A 31 -0.79 -7.03 15.01
N PHE A 32 -0.29 -8.20 14.62
CA PHE A 32 0.04 -9.27 15.54
C PHE A 32 1.17 -8.87 16.50
N GLN A 33 2.23 -8.24 15.98
CA GLN A 33 3.32 -7.68 16.79
C GLN A 33 2.86 -6.55 17.72
N LEU A 34 1.91 -5.72 17.27
CA LEU A 34 1.27 -4.69 18.10
C LEU A 34 0.49 -5.29 19.26
N SER A 35 -0.25 -6.38 19.02
CA SER A 35 -0.96 -7.11 20.06
C SER A 35 -0.01 -7.66 21.14
N SER A 36 1.25 -7.91 20.77
CA SER A 36 2.33 -8.33 21.69
C SER A 36 2.92 -7.15 22.50
N GLY A 37 2.41 -5.92 22.35
CA GLY A 37 2.79 -4.76 23.16
C GLY A 37 3.96 -3.92 22.61
N GLN A 38 4.43 -4.18 21.38
CA GLN A 38 5.54 -3.40 20.79
C GLN A 38 5.04 -2.06 20.19
N ALA A 39 5.38 -0.95 20.83
CA ALA A 39 4.97 0.40 20.41
C ALA A 39 5.61 0.86 19.08
N GLU A 40 6.79 0.36 18.70
CA GLU A 40 7.42 0.67 17.41
C GLU A 40 6.60 0.18 16.21
N SER A 41 5.89 -0.93 16.39
CA SER A 41 5.03 -1.53 15.36
C SER A 41 3.84 -0.64 15.01
N LEU A 42 3.47 0.32 15.87
CA LEU A 42 2.40 1.29 15.66
C LEU A 42 2.74 2.33 14.58
N LYS A 43 4.00 2.82 14.55
CA LYS A 43 4.46 3.74 13.50
C LYS A 43 4.53 3.03 12.15
N LYS A 44 5.16 1.85 12.11
CA LYS A 44 5.25 1.01 10.89
C LYS A 44 3.88 0.64 10.34
N LEU A 45 2.91 0.31 11.21
CA LEU A 45 1.53 0.03 10.80
C LEU A 45 0.84 1.24 10.16
N ARG A 46 1.07 2.46 10.67
CA ARG A 46 0.49 3.67 10.06
C ARG A 46 1.11 3.97 8.69
N GLU A 47 2.42 3.74 8.54
CA GLU A 47 3.10 3.90 7.25
C GLU A 47 2.62 2.88 6.22
N ALA A 48 2.56 1.59 6.58
CA ALA A 48 2.08 0.54 5.70
C ALA A 48 0.63 0.77 5.26
N ARG A 49 -0.25 1.24 6.16
CA ARG A 49 -1.63 1.63 5.79
C ARG A 49 -1.68 2.79 4.80
N ARG A 50 -0.79 3.78 4.94
CA ARG A 50 -0.70 4.91 3.99
C ARG A 50 -0.20 4.45 2.63
N ASP A 51 0.75 3.52 2.60
CA ASP A 51 1.25 2.96 1.34
C ASP A 51 0.17 2.12 0.64
N LEU A 52 -0.59 1.30 1.38
CA LEU A 52 -1.75 0.57 0.83
C LEU A 52 -2.79 1.52 0.22
N ALA A 53 -3.10 2.62 0.91
CA ALA A 53 -4.04 3.62 0.39
C ALA A 53 -3.53 4.28 -0.91
N ARG A 54 -2.23 4.51 -1.04
CA ARG A 54 -1.61 5.07 -2.25
C ARG A 54 -1.70 4.09 -3.43
N VAL A 55 -1.38 2.81 -3.21
CA VAL A 55 -1.50 1.75 -4.23
C VAL A 55 -2.93 1.66 -4.74
N LYS A 56 -3.92 1.61 -3.82
CA LYS A 56 -5.35 1.61 -4.19
C LYS A 56 -5.78 2.84 -4.98
N THR A 57 -5.26 4.02 -4.61
CA THR A 57 -5.56 5.25 -5.33
C THR A 57 -5.01 5.22 -6.76
N LEU A 58 -3.82 4.65 -6.96
CA LEU A 58 -3.22 4.53 -8.29
C LEU A 58 -3.95 3.51 -9.16
N LEU A 59 -4.32 2.34 -8.61
CA LEU A 59 -5.19 1.38 -9.28
C LEU A 59 -6.47 2.06 -9.77
N ARG A 60 -7.16 2.78 -8.88
CA ARG A 60 -8.38 3.51 -9.22
C ARG A 60 -8.16 4.60 -10.27
N THR A 61 -7.02 5.28 -10.23
CA THR A 61 -6.67 6.32 -11.21
C THR A 61 -6.45 5.72 -12.59
N GLN A 62 -5.81 4.55 -12.69
CA GLN A 62 -5.63 3.83 -13.96
C GLN A 62 -6.97 3.31 -14.49
N ASP A 63 -7.81 2.71 -13.63
CA ASP A 63 -9.17 2.28 -14.03
C ASP A 63 -9.97 3.43 -14.63
N LEU A 64 -9.99 4.60 -13.96
CA LEU A 64 -10.69 5.80 -14.42
C LEU A 64 -10.11 6.39 -15.71
N GLN A 65 -8.83 6.18 -16.00
CA GLN A 65 -8.21 6.58 -17.28
C GLN A 65 -8.60 5.62 -18.41
N ASN A 66 -8.72 4.32 -18.10
CA ASN A 66 -9.15 3.32 -19.06
C ASN A 66 -10.65 3.44 -19.40
N GLU A 67 -11.49 3.78 -18.42
CA GLU A 67 -12.93 4.02 -18.60
C GLU A 67 -13.25 5.27 -19.45
N LYS A 68 -12.29 6.19 -19.60
CA LYS A 68 -12.43 7.43 -20.39
C LYS A 68 -11.95 7.31 -21.84
N ARG A 69 -11.50 6.14 -22.28
CA ARG A 69 -11.12 5.84 -23.66
C ARG A 69 -12.20 5.03 -24.35
#